data_AF-A0A9D8RNA9-F1
#
_entry.id   AF-A0A9D8RNA9-F1
#
_cell.length_a   1.000
_cell.length_b   1.000
_cell.length_c   1.000
_cell.angle_alpha   90.00
_cell.angle_beta   90.00
_cell.angle_gamma   90.00
#
_symmetry.space_group_name_H-M   'P 1'
#
loop_
_entity.id
_entity.type
_entity.pdbx_description
1 polymer ?
#
loop_
_entity_poly.entity_id
_entity_poly.type
_entity_poly.pdbx_seq_one_letter_code
_entity_poly.pdbx_strand_id
1 'polypeptide(L)'
;MKNNKGFTLLELLVAATIIGILAVFATTSYKNSAADARVAAAKTRTEALAGAVQRMRFEHPAFSTVSGQMQDTASTSCSYSVPSGLISCGFLGNNGWERDTYMTYWVCNGKSGNCASSPVTDPLACMVSRGDAKMPARYGSGYIYCVSAVDKKETLAVGS
;
A
#
# COMPACT_ATOMS: atom_id res chain seq x y z
N MET A 1 -53.45 -26.55 -24.38
CA MET A 1 -53.79 -25.92 -23.08
C MET A 1 -52.48 -25.55 -22.40
N LYS A 2 -52.23 -24.25 -22.17
CA LYS A 2 -50.95 -23.74 -21.67
C LYS A 2 -51.11 -23.49 -20.16
N ASN A 3 -50.46 -24.32 -19.34
CA ASN A 3 -50.44 -24.18 -17.88
C ASN A 3 -49.56 -22.97 -17.51
N ASN A 4 -50.18 -21.80 -17.38
CA ASN A 4 -49.54 -20.63 -16.80
C ASN A 4 -49.49 -20.81 -15.27
N LYS A 5 -48.52 -21.58 -14.78
CA LYS A 5 -48.18 -21.60 -13.35
C LYS A 5 -47.49 -20.29 -13.02
N GLY A 6 -48.24 -19.34 -12.46
CA GLY A 6 -47.68 -18.11 -11.92
C GLY A 6 -46.80 -18.43 -10.70
N PHE A 7 -45.59 -17.86 -10.68
CA PHE A 7 -44.75 -17.84 -9.48
C PHE A 7 -45.55 -17.27 -8.31
N THR A 8 -45.50 -17.95 -7.16
CA THR A 8 -46.17 -17.43 -5.96
C THR A 8 -45.41 -16.21 -5.45
N LEU A 9 -46.11 -15.18 -4.96
CA LEU A 9 -45.46 -13.99 -4.37
C LEU A 9 -44.54 -14.36 -3.21
N LEU A 10 -44.88 -15.41 -2.47
CA LEU A 10 -44.10 -15.90 -1.34
C LEU A 10 -42.75 -16.49 -1.77
N GLU A 11 -42.70 -17.17 -2.91
CA GLU A 11 -41.48 -17.78 -3.43
C GLU A 11 -40.45 -16.72 -3.83
N LEU A 12 -40.90 -15.64 -4.47
CA LEU A 12 -40.04 -14.49 -4.76
C LEU A 12 -39.64 -13.73 -3.50
N LEU A 13 -40.52 -13.65 -2.49
CA LEU A 13 -40.23 -12.98 -1.22
C LEU A 13 -39.15 -13.71 -0.41
N VAL A 14 -39.27 -15.03 -0.23
CA VAL A 14 -38.28 -15.83 0.51
C VAL A 14 -36.94 -15.85 -0.23
N ALA A 15 -36.95 -15.94 -1.55
CA ALA A 15 -35.71 -15.86 -2.33
C ALA A 15 -34.99 -14.52 -2.12
N ALA A 16 -35.72 -13.40 -2.18
CA ALA A 16 -35.14 -12.07 -2.00
C ALA A 16 -34.58 -11.85 -0.58
N THR A 17 -35.24 -12.38 0.46
CA THR A 17 -34.73 -12.25 1.84
C THR A 17 -33.46 -13.07 2.06
N ILE A 18 -33.38 -14.29 1.52
CA ILE A 18 -32.17 -15.12 1.60
C ILE A 18 -31.00 -14.44 0.88
N ILE A 19 -31.20 -13.93 -0.34
CA ILE A 19 -30.17 -13.21 -1.10
C ILE A 19 -29.74 -11.95 -0.35
N GLY A 20 -30.67 -11.22 0.27
CA GLY A 20 -30.38 -10.02 1.07
C GLY A 20 -29.43 -10.30 2.23
N ILE A 21 -29.66 -11.38 2.98
CA ILE A 21 -28.80 -11.78 4.11
C ILE A 21 -27.40 -12.17 3.60
N LEU A 22 -27.33 -12.99 2.54
CA LEU A 22 -26.05 -13.42 1.95
C LEU A 22 -25.23 -12.24 1.40
N ALA A 23 -25.89 -11.25 0.80
CA ALA A 23 -25.23 -10.07 0.24
C ALA A 23 -24.49 -9.25 1.32
N VAL A 24 -25.03 -9.15 2.53
CA VAL A 24 -24.39 -8.44 3.65
C VAL A 24 -23.10 -9.14 4.07
N PHE A 25 -23.13 -10.47 4.28
CA PHE A 25 -21.95 -11.25 4.65
C PHE A 25 -20.88 -11.26 3.55
N ALA A 26 -21.29 -11.38 2.29
CA ALA A 26 -20.36 -11.31 1.16
C ALA A 26 -19.66 -9.95 1.09
N THR A 27 -20.39 -8.85 1.35
CA THR A 27 -19.83 -7.49 1.29
C THR A 27 -18.78 -7.23 2.37
N THR A 28 -19.00 -7.68 3.61
CA THR A 28 -18.04 -7.48 4.69
C THR A 28 -16.77 -8.32 4.48
N SER A 29 -16.92 -9.57 4.06
CA SER A 29 -15.81 -10.45 3.74
C SER A 29 -14.96 -9.90 2.60
N TYR A 30 -15.59 -9.48 1.49
CA TYR A 30 -14.90 -8.94 0.32
C TYR A 30 -14.08 -7.69 0.63
N LYS A 31 -14.61 -6.76 1.45
CA LYS A 31 -13.89 -5.53 1.84
C LYS A 31 -12.59 -5.84 2.58
N ASN A 32 -12.58 -6.86 3.43
CA ASN A 32 -11.37 -7.28 4.14
C ASN A 32 -10.37 -7.91 3.18
N SER A 33 -10.78 -8.88 2.38
CA SER A 33 -9.87 -9.53 1.41
C SER A 33 -9.26 -8.54 0.41
N ALA A 34 -10.05 -7.56 -0.07
CA ALA A 34 -9.55 -6.51 -0.95
C ALA A 34 -8.51 -5.61 -0.26
N ALA A 35 -8.70 -5.29 1.02
CA ALA A 35 -7.73 -4.53 1.79
C ALA A 35 -6.43 -5.32 2.03
N ASP A 36 -6.52 -6.62 2.34
CA ASP A 36 -5.35 -7.49 2.50
C ASP A 36 -4.51 -7.54 1.21
N ALA A 37 -5.17 -7.74 0.07
CA ALA A 37 -4.50 -7.78 -1.23
C ALA A 37 -3.78 -6.45 -1.54
N ARG A 38 -4.39 -5.31 -1.22
CA ARG A 38 -3.78 -3.99 -1.39
C ARG A 38 -2.55 -3.81 -0.51
N VAL A 39 -2.65 -4.19 0.77
CA VAL A 39 -1.51 -4.11 1.71
C VAL A 39 -0.38 -5.02 1.26
N ALA A 40 -0.68 -6.25 0.83
CA ALA A 40 0.32 -7.17 0.31
C ALA A 40 1.05 -6.57 -0.92
N ALA A 41 0.31 -6.00 -1.87
CA ALA A 41 0.90 -5.32 -3.02
C ALA A 41 1.77 -4.12 -2.61
N ALA A 42 1.32 -3.34 -1.63
CA ALA A 42 2.07 -2.21 -1.11
C ALA A 42 3.35 -2.64 -0.38
N LYS A 43 3.32 -3.76 0.37
CA LYS A 43 4.52 -4.37 0.98
C LYS A 43 5.53 -4.72 -0.09
N THR A 44 5.12 -5.43 -1.14
CA THR A 44 6.02 -5.78 -2.26
C THR A 44 6.60 -4.55 -2.95
N ARG A 45 5.81 -3.48 -3.13
CA ARG A 45 6.31 -2.20 -3.67
C ARG A 45 7.36 -1.55 -2.76
N THR A 46 7.15 -1.60 -1.45
CA THR A 46 8.09 -1.06 -0.45
C THR A 46 9.39 -1.86 -0.41
N GLU A 47 9.33 -3.18 -0.57
CA GLU A 47 10.50 -4.04 -0.68
C GLU A 47 11.29 -3.75 -1.96
N ALA A 48 10.59 -3.61 -3.11
CA ALA A 48 11.22 -3.21 -4.37
C ALA A 48 11.91 -1.83 -4.26
N LEU A 49 11.27 -0.90 -3.53
CA LEU A 49 11.82 0.42 -3.25
C LEU A 49 13.10 0.34 -2.39
N ALA A 50 13.08 -0.42 -1.30
CA ALA A 50 14.26 -0.65 -0.46
C ALA A 50 15.41 -1.27 -1.27
N GLY A 51 15.12 -2.27 -2.11
CA GLY A 51 16.10 -2.89 -2.98
C GLY A 51 16.65 -1.96 -4.06
N ALA A 52 15.84 -1.02 -4.58
CA ALA A 52 16.31 0.02 -5.49
C ALA A 52 17.26 1.01 -4.80
N VAL A 53 16.92 1.45 -3.57
CA VAL A 53 17.80 2.31 -2.75
C VAL A 53 19.13 1.62 -2.46
N GLN A 54 19.10 0.33 -2.10
CA GLN A 54 20.33 -0.43 -1.87
C GLN A 54 21.19 -0.55 -3.12
N ARG A 55 20.61 -0.91 -4.27
CA ARG A 55 21.35 -0.98 -5.54
C ARG A 55 21.99 0.35 -5.90
N MET A 56 21.25 1.45 -5.75
CA MET A 56 21.79 2.78 -5.97
C MET A 56 22.94 3.12 -5.01
N ARG A 57 22.84 2.73 -3.72
CA ARG A 57 23.92 2.86 -2.72
C ARG A 57 25.18 2.11 -3.14
N PHE A 58 25.02 0.91 -3.68
CA PHE A 58 26.14 0.07 -4.08
C PHE A 58 26.82 0.55 -5.36
N GLU A 59 26.04 1.00 -6.36
CA GLU A 59 26.59 1.48 -7.63
C GLU A 59 27.20 2.89 -7.53
N HIS A 60 26.66 3.74 -6.66
CA HIS A 60 27.06 5.13 -6.55
C HIS A 60 27.26 5.55 -5.09
N PRO A 61 28.39 5.22 -4.43
CA PRO A 61 28.59 5.50 -3.00
C PRO A 61 28.59 6.99 -2.63
N ALA A 62 28.78 7.90 -3.60
CA ALA A 62 28.78 9.34 -3.40
C ALA A 62 27.37 9.99 -3.49
N PHE A 63 26.31 9.20 -3.72
CA PHE A 63 24.95 9.74 -3.84
C PHE A 63 24.37 10.18 -2.47
N SER A 64 23.52 11.20 -2.49
CA SER A 64 22.90 11.72 -1.26
C SER A 64 21.54 11.05 -1.04
N THR A 65 21.43 10.24 0.02
CA THR A 65 20.11 9.78 0.47
C THR A 65 19.47 10.89 1.32
N VAL A 66 18.33 11.42 0.91
CA VAL A 66 17.48 12.23 1.79
C VAL A 66 16.16 11.51 2.00
N SER A 67 15.62 11.57 3.21
CA SER A 67 14.29 11.03 3.47
C SER A 67 13.25 11.84 2.69
N GLY A 68 12.37 11.18 1.95
CA GLY A 68 11.41 11.86 1.09
C GLY A 68 10.34 10.94 0.55
N GLN A 69 9.18 11.51 0.23
CA GLN A 69 8.08 10.78 -0.38
C GLN A 69 8.44 10.39 -1.80
N MET A 70 8.13 9.16 -2.18
CA MET A 70 8.22 8.75 -3.58
C MET A 70 7.19 9.51 -4.41
N GLN A 71 7.68 10.05 -5.51
CA GLN A 71 6.91 10.76 -6.53
C GLN A 71 7.30 10.24 -7.90
N ASP A 72 6.35 10.27 -8.81
CA ASP A 72 6.63 9.92 -10.19
C ASP A 72 7.54 10.99 -10.80
N THR A 73 8.57 10.54 -11.51
CA THR A 73 9.56 11.44 -12.12
C THR A 73 9.54 11.21 -13.64
N ALA A 74 9.46 12.31 -14.39
CA ALA A 74 9.51 12.31 -15.85
C ALA A 74 10.86 12.80 -16.41
N SER A 75 11.86 13.03 -15.55
CA SER A 75 13.17 13.50 -16.02
C SER A 75 13.87 12.42 -16.83
N THR A 76 14.47 12.85 -17.95
CA THR A 76 15.31 12.01 -18.82
C THR A 76 16.77 11.98 -18.39
N SER A 77 17.16 12.85 -17.45
CA SER A 77 18.50 12.89 -16.88
C SER A 77 18.53 12.24 -15.50
N CYS A 78 19.52 11.37 -15.29
CA CYS A 78 19.83 10.73 -14.01
C CYS A 78 20.20 11.78 -12.94
N SER A 79 19.46 11.83 -11.84
CA SER A 79 19.83 12.63 -10.66
C SER A 79 20.30 11.71 -9.52
N TYR A 80 21.49 11.93 -8.99
CA TYR A 80 22.01 11.14 -7.84
C TYR A 80 21.47 11.62 -6.49
N SER A 81 20.19 12.02 -6.48
CA SER A 81 19.44 12.46 -5.30
C SER A 81 18.15 11.66 -5.23
N VAL A 82 17.94 10.91 -4.15
CA VAL A 82 16.64 10.26 -3.90
C VAL A 82 15.64 11.27 -3.33
N PRO A 83 14.33 11.07 -3.47
CA PRO A 83 13.64 9.92 -4.08
C PRO A 83 13.59 9.91 -5.62
N SER A 84 13.69 11.05 -6.30
CA SER A 84 13.53 11.16 -7.78
C SER A 84 14.63 10.46 -8.60
N GLY A 85 15.83 10.32 -8.03
CA GLY A 85 16.96 9.60 -8.60
C GLY A 85 16.70 8.13 -8.87
N LEU A 86 15.84 7.49 -8.08
CA LEU A 86 15.55 6.07 -8.25
C LEU A 86 14.83 5.77 -9.56
N ILE A 87 13.95 6.67 -9.99
CA ILE A 87 13.21 6.54 -11.25
C ILE A 87 14.05 7.05 -12.42
N SER A 88 14.63 8.25 -12.27
CA SER A 88 15.41 8.88 -13.36
C SER A 88 16.68 8.11 -13.72
N CYS A 89 17.32 7.43 -12.77
CA CYS A 89 18.48 6.56 -13.02
C CYS A 89 18.11 5.11 -13.38
N GLY A 90 16.82 4.77 -13.50
CA GLY A 90 16.38 3.45 -13.95
C GLY A 90 16.40 2.33 -12.91
N PHE A 91 16.63 2.63 -11.63
CA PHE A 91 16.56 1.62 -10.55
C PHE A 91 15.12 1.17 -10.25
N LEU A 92 14.14 2.03 -10.56
CA LEU A 92 12.73 1.83 -10.29
C LEU A 92 11.87 2.37 -11.44
N GLY A 93 10.74 1.72 -11.71
CA GLY A 93 9.77 2.20 -12.70
C GLY A 93 8.90 3.34 -12.18
N ASN A 94 8.42 4.17 -13.11
CA ASN A 94 7.34 5.12 -12.86
C ASN A 94 6.02 4.33 -12.72
N ASN A 95 5.52 4.21 -11.49
CA ASN A 95 4.47 3.24 -11.13
C ASN A 95 3.26 3.89 -10.44
N GLY A 96 3.08 5.22 -10.53
CA GLY A 96 1.97 5.88 -9.84
C GLY A 96 2.24 6.04 -8.35
N TRP A 97 3.48 6.31 -7.94
CA TRP A 97 3.88 6.29 -6.51
C TRP A 97 3.10 7.27 -5.64
N GLU A 98 2.71 8.41 -6.22
CA GLU A 98 1.87 9.42 -5.59
C GLU A 98 0.35 9.19 -5.76
N ARG A 99 -0.03 8.39 -6.77
CA ARG A 99 -1.41 8.15 -7.19
C ARG A 99 -2.14 7.07 -6.39
N ASP A 100 -1.42 6.31 -5.58
CA ASP A 100 -2.01 5.31 -4.68
C ASP A 100 -2.95 6.03 -3.68
N THR A 101 -4.22 5.66 -3.58
CA THR A 101 -5.16 6.33 -2.67
C THR A 101 -5.13 5.76 -1.25
N TYR A 102 -4.43 4.64 -1.06
CA TYR A 102 -4.45 3.88 0.18
C TYR A 102 -3.13 4.04 0.95
N MET A 103 -2.00 3.97 0.25
CA MET A 103 -0.67 4.02 0.87
C MET A 103 0.16 5.17 0.32
N THR A 104 1.06 5.72 1.14
CA THR A 104 2.17 6.57 0.67
C THR A 104 3.48 5.84 0.92
N TYR A 105 4.44 6.03 0.03
CA TYR A 105 5.73 5.37 0.07
C TYR A 105 6.84 6.41 0.28
N TRP A 106 7.83 6.06 1.08
CA TRP A 106 8.89 6.95 1.52
C TRP A 106 10.23 6.25 1.44
N VAL A 107 11.22 6.94 0.89
CA VAL A 107 12.63 6.59 1.04
C VAL A 107 13.10 7.18 2.36
N CYS A 108 13.92 6.43 3.09
CA CYS A 108 14.37 6.80 4.41
C CYS A 108 15.91 6.87 4.44
N ASN A 109 16.43 7.92 5.07
CA ASN A 109 17.79 7.99 5.56
C ASN A 109 17.73 8.18 7.08
N GLY A 110 17.66 7.06 7.80
CA GLY A 110 17.42 7.04 9.24
C GLY A 110 16.00 7.43 9.64
N LYS A 111 15.82 7.76 10.92
CA LYS A 111 14.51 8.08 11.54
C LYS A 111 14.14 9.56 11.40
N SER A 112 13.84 10.01 10.19
CA SER A 112 13.42 11.39 9.91
C SER A 112 12.12 11.44 9.11
N GLY A 113 11.36 12.53 9.25
CA GLY A 113 10.06 12.71 8.59
C GLY A 113 9.10 11.55 8.87
N ASN A 114 8.46 11.03 7.82
CA ASN A 114 7.53 9.88 7.93
C ASN A 114 8.22 8.53 8.17
N CYS A 115 9.54 8.50 8.26
CA CYS A 115 10.32 7.35 8.72
C CYS A 115 10.66 7.43 10.21
N ALA A 116 10.31 8.52 10.91
CA ALA A 116 10.64 8.70 12.32
C ALA A 116 9.95 7.67 13.23
N SER A 117 8.70 7.30 12.91
CA SER A 117 7.92 6.27 13.59
C SER A 117 8.23 4.85 13.09
N SER A 118 9.31 4.66 12.33
CA SER A 118 9.69 3.35 11.82
C SER A 118 9.98 2.36 12.96
N PRO A 119 9.44 1.13 12.89
CA PRO A 119 9.70 0.08 13.87
C PRO A 119 11.06 -0.62 13.71
N VAL A 120 11.81 -0.28 12.66
CA VAL A 120 13.19 -0.74 12.45
C VAL A 120 14.20 0.33 12.85
N THR A 121 15.44 -0.06 13.14
CA THR A 121 16.52 0.83 13.60
C THR A 121 17.16 1.64 12.48
N ASP A 122 17.16 1.14 11.24
CA ASP A 122 17.67 1.83 10.04
C ASP A 122 16.74 1.59 8.84
N PRO A 123 15.60 2.30 8.74
CA PRO A 123 14.70 2.10 7.61
C PRO A 123 15.37 2.57 6.31
N LEU A 124 15.25 1.75 5.27
CA LEU A 124 15.59 2.10 3.89
C LEU A 124 14.37 2.64 3.15
N ALA A 125 13.22 1.99 3.35
CA ALA A 125 11.95 2.38 2.78
C ALA A 125 10.81 2.06 3.74
N CYS A 126 9.80 2.92 3.73
CA CYS A 126 8.59 2.75 4.51
C CYS A 126 7.36 3.01 3.65
N MET A 127 6.27 2.32 3.95
CA MET A 127 4.93 2.71 3.54
C MET A 127 4.08 3.04 4.75
N VAL A 128 3.18 4.00 4.59
CA VAL A 128 2.21 4.39 5.62
C VAL A 128 0.83 4.50 5.00
N SER A 129 -0.19 4.09 5.76
CA SER A 129 -1.58 4.31 5.37
C SER A 129 -1.89 5.80 5.30
N ARG A 130 -2.60 6.20 4.23
CA ARG A 130 -3.14 7.55 4.12
C ARG A 130 -4.24 7.74 5.16
N GLY A 131 -4.25 8.88 5.84
CA GLY A 131 -5.22 9.17 6.91
C GLY A 131 -6.67 9.23 6.43
N ASP A 132 -6.88 9.55 5.15
CA ASP A 132 -8.17 9.59 4.47
C ASP A 132 -8.58 8.26 3.82
N ALA A 133 -7.70 7.25 3.85
CA ALA A 133 -7.98 5.97 3.24
C ALA A 133 -9.08 5.20 3.98
N LYS A 134 -10.15 4.87 3.28
CA LYS A 134 -11.24 4.02 3.79
C LYS A 134 -10.79 2.56 3.82
N MET A 135 -10.00 2.20 4.83
CA MET A 135 -9.54 0.83 5.09
C MET A 135 -10.20 0.25 6.34
N PRO A 136 -10.25 -1.09 6.48
CA PRO A 136 -10.65 -1.72 7.73
C PRO A 136 -9.77 -1.22 8.89
N ALA A 137 -10.30 -1.18 10.11
CA ALA A 137 -9.63 -0.59 11.28
C ALA A 137 -8.18 -1.11 11.49
N ARG A 138 -7.91 -2.38 11.14
CA ARG A 138 -6.56 -2.96 11.18
C ARG A 138 -5.53 -2.22 10.30
N TYR A 139 -5.94 -1.60 9.19
CA TYR A 139 -5.06 -0.83 8.29
C TYR A 139 -5.42 0.65 8.30
N GLY A 140 -6.03 1.12 9.39
CA GLY A 140 -6.47 2.50 9.56
C GLY A 140 -5.31 3.49 9.66
N SER A 141 -5.60 4.71 10.10
CA SER A 141 -4.62 5.79 10.22
C SER A 141 -3.46 5.39 11.15
N GLY A 142 -2.24 5.35 10.60
CA GLY A 142 -1.03 5.03 11.35
C GLY A 142 -0.50 3.61 11.17
N TYR A 143 -1.09 2.81 10.27
CA TYR A 143 -0.43 1.58 9.82
C TYR A 143 0.87 1.91 9.09
N ILE A 144 1.99 1.38 9.57
CA ILE A 144 3.30 1.56 8.97
C ILE A 144 3.99 0.21 8.74
N TYR A 145 4.64 0.08 7.60
CA TYR A 145 5.52 -1.04 7.30
C TYR A 145 6.84 -0.51 6.76
N CYS A 146 7.94 -0.98 7.33
CA CYS A 146 9.26 -0.52 6.95
C CYS A 146 10.20 -1.70 6.73
N VAL A 147 11.12 -1.49 5.80
CA VAL A 147 12.18 -2.43 5.45
C VAL A 147 13.52 -1.78 5.78
N SER A 148 14.35 -2.45 6.58
CA SER A 148 15.76 -2.11 6.75
C SER A 148 16.66 -3.08 5.99
N ALA A 149 17.96 -2.80 5.97
CA ALA A 149 18.95 -3.71 5.37
C ALA A 149 19.05 -5.06 6.09
N VAL A 150 18.58 -5.15 7.34
CA VAL A 150 18.80 -6.30 8.23
C VAL A 150 17.48 -6.99 8.59
N ASP A 151 16.37 -6.24 8.65
CA ASP A 151 15.09 -6.71 9.16
C ASP A 151 13.89 -6.07 8.44
N LYS A 152 12.77 -6.80 8.38
CA LYS A 152 11.48 -6.29 7.91
C LYS A 152 10.51 -6.24 9.09
N LYS A 153 9.86 -5.10 9.35
CA LYS A 153 8.87 -5.00 10.43
C LYS A 153 7.67 -4.14 10.04
N GLU A 154 6.50 -4.57 10.49
CA GLU A 154 5.27 -3.76 10.50
C GLU A 154 4.92 -3.31 11.91
N THR A 155 4.26 -2.17 12.02
CA THR A 155 3.64 -1.71 13.25
C THR A 155 2.27 -1.15 12.93
N LEU A 156 1.29 -1.68 13.64
CA LEU A 156 -0.06 -1.17 13.64
C LEU A 156 -0.07 -0.08 14.70
N ALA A 157 -0.40 1.16 14.34
CA ALA A 157 -0.86 2.10 15.35
C ALA A 157 -2.10 1.48 15.99
N VAL A 158 -1.95 0.99 17.23
CA VAL A 158 -3.08 0.62 18.07
C VAL A 158 -3.80 1.94 18.31
N GLY A 159 -4.89 2.18 17.57
CA GLY A 159 -5.77 3.31 17.81
C GLY A 159 -6.14 3.32 19.29
N SER A 160 -5.88 4.45 19.94
CA SER A 160 -6.43 4.79 21.26
C SER A 160 -7.95 4.97 21.16
#